data_AF-A0A564YQR6-F1
#
_entry.id   AF-A0A564YQR6-F1
#
_cell.length_a   1.000
_cell.length_b   1.000
_cell.length_c   1.000
_cell.angle_alpha   90.00
_cell.angle_beta   90.00
_cell.angle_gamma   90.00
#
_symmetry.space_group_name_H-M   'P 1'
#
loop_
_entity.id
_entity.type
_entity.pdbx_description
1 polymer ?
#
loop_
_entity_poly.entity_id
_entity_poly.type
_entity_poly.pdbx_seq_one_letter_code
_entity_poly.pdbx_strand_id
1 'polypeptide(L)'
;MSRILNVSAKDETTEQQHQQAEECPFEIKGQKDLPKISLNNKLTLNLNYSSDRIFVNLNLPLKKEISLEEAKKFESKVECDRTLAIQCCIARIMKAQKRTTNQDLVKKVQEQLSTTFHPPLFLIKSGIDSLIRKSIIQRDPNDMSIYEYIP
;
A
#
# COMPACT_ATOMS: atom_id res chain seq x y z
N MET A 1 8.79 -17.20 -30.45
CA MET A 1 10.11 -17.63 -29.91
C MET A 1 10.52 -16.64 -28.84
N SER A 2 10.49 -17.08 -27.58
CA SER A 2 10.96 -16.31 -26.44
C SER A 2 12.48 -16.21 -26.47
N ARG A 3 13.04 -14.99 -26.56
CA ARG A 3 14.50 -14.75 -26.66
C ARG A 3 14.98 -14.08 -25.37
N ILE A 4 15.98 -14.67 -24.72
CA ILE A 4 16.53 -14.18 -23.44
C ILE A 4 17.71 -13.26 -23.72
N LEU A 5 17.80 -12.14 -23.00
CA LEU A 5 18.83 -11.12 -23.19
C LEU A 5 19.85 -11.13 -22.04
N ASN A 6 21.12 -10.93 -22.36
CA ASN A 6 22.21 -10.65 -21.44
C ASN A 6 22.42 -9.12 -21.35
N VAL A 7 22.76 -8.62 -20.16
CA VAL A 7 23.13 -7.22 -19.92
C VAL A 7 24.63 -7.16 -19.65
N SER A 8 25.38 -6.37 -20.41
CA SER A 8 26.81 -6.12 -20.15
C SER A 8 27.04 -4.63 -19.90
N ALA A 9 27.70 -4.30 -18.80
CA ALA A 9 28.33 -3.00 -18.59
C ALA A 9 29.71 -3.06 -19.26
N LYS A 10 30.00 -2.14 -20.18
CA LYS A 10 31.30 -2.08 -20.85
C LYS A 10 32.30 -1.32 -19.99
N ASP A 11 33.45 -1.95 -19.75
CA ASP A 11 34.78 -1.44 -20.09
C ASP A 11 35.69 -2.65 -20.43
N GLU A 12 36.67 -2.44 -21.30
CA GLU A 12 37.41 -3.46 -22.05
C GLU A 12 38.56 -4.17 -21.28
N THR A 13 38.92 -5.37 -21.78
CA THR A 13 40.23 -6.05 -21.71
C THR A 13 40.66 -6.71 -20.39
N THR A 14 40.71 -8.06 -20.36
CA THR A 14 41.93 -8.87 -20.13
C THR A 14 41.63 -10.37 -20.30
N GLU A 15 42.51 -11.04 -21.02
CA GLU A 15 42.54 -12.47 -21.34
C GLU A 15 42.98 -13.38 -20.16
N GLN A 16 42.55 -14.65 -20.27
CA GLN A 16 43.15 -15.91 -19.78
C GLN A 16 42.78 -16.53 -18.40
N GLN A 17 41.99 -17.61 -18.52
CA GLN A 17 42.18 -18.99 -18.00
C GLN A 17 42.29 -19.26 -16.48
N HIS A 18 41.27 -19.93 -15.91
CA HIS A 18 41.43 -21.27 -15.30
C HIS A 18 40.09 -21.95 -15.01
N GLN A 19 40.12 -23.29 -15.12
CA GLN A 19 39.03 -24.23 -14.85
C GLN A 19 38.57 -24.21 -13.40
N GLN A 20 37.27 -24.39 -13.14
CA GLN A 20 36.71 -25.41 -12.24
C GLN A 20 35.18 -25.37 -12.25
N ALA A 21 34.60 -26.57 -12.12
CA ALA A 21 33.17 -26.82 -12.08
C ALA A 21 32.53 -26.23 -10.81
N GLU A 22 31.37 -25.59 -10.95
CA GLU A 22 30.39 -25.49 -9.87
C GLU A 22 28.98 -25.61 -10.44
N GLU A 23 28.17 -26.33 -9.68
CA GLU A 23 26.80 -26.77 -9.91
C GLU A 23 25.88 -25.61 -10.31
N CYS A 24 24.78 -25.91 -11.01
CA CYS A 24 23.66 -24.97 -11.15
C CYS A 24 22.73 -25.10 -9.94
N PRO A 25 22.71 -24.16 -8.98
CA PRO A 25 21.81 -24.21 -7.86
C PRO A 25 20.86 -23.02 -7.99
N PHE A 26 19.79 -23.14 -8.78
CA PHE A 26 18.75 -22.10 -8.75
C PHE A 26 17.85 -22.31 -7.53
N GLU A 27 18.44 -22.23 -6.34
CA GLU A 27 17.73 -21.77 -5.16
C GLU A 27 17.62 -20.25 -5.25
N ILE A 28 16.40 -19.72 -5.16
CA ILE A 28 16.17 -18.29 -4.94
C ILE A 28 16.57 -17.99 -3.49
N LYS A 29 17.88 -17.88 -3.24
CA LYS A 29 18.45 -17.40 -1.97
C LYS A 29 19.01 -16.00 -2.17
N GLY A 30 18.34 -15.02 -1.57
CA GLY A 30 18.90 -13.72 -1.21
C GLY A 30 19.19 -12.77 -2.37
N GLN A 31 18.81 -11.51 -2.20
CA GLN A 31 19.15 -10.42 -3.13
C GLN A 31 20.67 -10.39 -3.37
N LYS A 32 21.11 -10.68 -4.60
CA LYS A 32 22.32 -10.07 -5.16
C LYS A 32 21.82 -8.91 -6.01
N ASP A 33 22.21 -7.69 -5.67
CA ASP A 33 21.81 -6.47 -6.36
C ASP A 33 22.03 -6.60 -7.87
N LEU A 34 20.94 -6.76 -8.63
CA LEU A 34 21.01 -6.75 -10.08
C LEU A 34 21.45 -5.35 -10.52
N PRO A 35 22.37 -5.22 -11.48
CA PRO A 35 22.87 -3.93 -11.92
C PRO A 35 21.72 -3.08 -12.44
N LYS A 36 21.58 -1.85 -11.91
CA LYS A 36 20.58 -0.89 -12.36
C LYS A 36 20.81 -0.59 -13.83
N ILE A 37 19.88 -1.03 -14.68
CA ILE A 37 19.93 -0.81 -16.12
C ILE A 37 19.82 0.69 -16.37
N SER A 38 20.84 1.26 -17.00
CA SER A 38 20.90 2.64 -17.48
C SER A 38 20.78 2.64 -19.01
N LEU A 39 20.49 3.81 -19.60
CA LEU A 39 20.27 3.95 -21.04
C LEU A 39 21.48 3.47 -21.90
N ASN A 40 22.68 3.52 -21.32
CA ASN A 40 23.93 3.15 -21.98
C ASN A 40 24.24 1.64 -21.93
N ASN A 41 23.45 0.84 -21.22
CA ASN A 41 23.68 -0.59 -21.12
C ASN A 41 23.41 -1.28 -22.46
N LYS A 42 24.37 -2.07 -22.94
CA LYS A 42 24.19 -2.87 -24.16
C LYS A 42 23.49 -4.17 -23.81
N LEU A 43 22.37 -4.41 -24.46
CA LEU A 43 21.64 -5.67 -24.41
C LEU A 43 22.10 -6.57 -25.57
N THR A 44 22.42 -7.82 -25.27
CA THR A 44 22.80 -8.82 -26.28
C THR A 44 21.96 -10.07 -26.13
N LEU A 45 21.71 -10.79 -27.22
CA LEU A 45 20.98 -12.06 -27.17
C LEU A 45 21.81 -13.11 -26.41
N ASN A 46 21.19 -13.80 -25.46
CA ASN A 46 21.79 -14.97 -24.82
C ASN A 46 21.63 -16.19 -25.74
N LEU A 47 22.69 -16.52 -26.46
CA LEU A 47 22.71 -17.68 -27.35
C LEU A 47 22.96 -19.00 -26.60
N ASN A 48 23.48 -18.93 -25.37
CA ASN A 48 23.84 -20.10 -24.56
C ASN A 48 22.71 -20.51 -23.59
N TYR A 49 21.48 -20.07 -23.86
CA TYR A 49 20.35 -20.40 -22.99
C TYR A 49 19.98 -21.88 -23.10
N SER A 50 19.96 -22.56 -21.95
CA SER A 50 19.50 -23.95 -21.81
C SER A 50 18.51 -24.02 -20.64
N SER A 51 17.42 -24.76 -20.82
CA SER A 51 16.39 -24.99 -19.79
C SER A 51 15.78 -26.36 -19.98
N ASP A 52 15.59 -27.09 -18.88
CA ASP A 52 14.95 -28.41 -18.88
C ASP A 52 13.48 -28.35 -19.30
N ARG A 53 12.85 -27.16 -19.19
CA ARG A 53 11.47 -26.91 -19.60
C ARG A 53 11.42 -26.45 -21.05
N ILE A 54 10.63 -27.16 -21.86
CA ILE A 54 10.31 -26.82 -23.26
C ILE A 54 9.55 -25.49 -23.33
N PHE A 55 8.69 -25.21 -22.35
CA PHE A 55 7.92 -23.97 -22.26
C PHE A 55 8.38 -23.12 -21.08
N VAL A 56 8.93 -21.95 -21.40
CA VAL A 56 9.33 -20.94 -20.43
C VAL A 56 8.24 -19.87 -20.39
N ASN A 57 7.56 -19.77 -19.25
CA ASN A 57 6.61 -18.67 -19.05
C ASN A 57 7.40 -17.37 -18.81
N LEU A 58 7.40 -16.48 -19.79
CA LEU A 58 8.00 -15.15 -19.66
C LEU A 58 7.06 -14.11 -19.05
N ASN A 59 5.76 -14.42 -18.94
CA ASN A 59 4.76 -13.53 -18.37
C ASN A 59 4.75 -13.64 -16.84
N LEU A 60 5.90 -13.43 -16.23
CA LEU A 60 5.96 -13.28 -14.78
C LEU A 60 5.47 -11.88 -14.41
N PRO A 61 4.70 -11.73 -13.32
CA PRO A 61 4.36 -10.42 -12.80
C PRO A 61 5.67 -9.70 -12.44
N LEU A 62 5.95 -8.60 -13.14
CA LEU A 62 7.07 -7.76 -12.81
C LEU A 62 6.82 -7.17 -11.42
N LYS A 63 7.78 -7.35 -10.50
CA LYS A 63 7.83 -6.53 -9.29
C LYS A 63 8.15 -5.11 -9.72
N LYS A 64 7.11 -4.33 -10.04
CA LYS A 64 7.26 -2.90 -10.17
C LYS A 64 7.68 -2.40 -8.80
N GLU A 65 8.88 -1.84 -8.70
CA GLU A 65 9.24 -1.01 -7.56
C GLU A 65 8.23 0.13 -7.56
N ILE A 66 7.30 0.11 -6.60
CA ILE A 66 6.35 1.19 -6.41
C ILE A 66 7.21 2.41 -6.10
N SER A 67 7.14 3.42 -6.96
CA SER A 67 7.89 4.65 -6.71
C SER A 67 7.46 5.24 -5.36
N LEU A 68 8.37 5.90 -4.66
CA LEU A 68 8.06 6.57 -3.40
C LEU A 68 6.86 7.51 -3.54
N GLU A 69 6.73 8.19 -4.68
CA GLU A 69 5.60 9.05 -5.02
C GLU A 69 4.28 8.27 -5.15
N GLU A 70 4.28 7.11 -5.81
CA GLU A 70 3.08 6.26 -5.92
C GLU A 70 2.66 5.73 -4.55
N ALA A 71 3.61 5.24 -3.74
CA ALA A 71 3.34 4.73 -2.40
C ALA A 71 2.67 5.80 -1.51
N LYS A 72 3.19 7.05 -1.54
CA LYS A 72 2.59 8.19 -0.83
C LYS A 72 1.16 8.50 -1.29
N LYS A 73 0.89 8.40 -2.60
CA LYS A 73 -0.47 8.60 -3.13
C LYS A 73 -1.44 7.52 -2.63
N PHE A 74 -1.00 6.27 -2.60
CA PHE A 74 -1.81 5.17 -2.06
C PHE A 74 -2.11 5.37 -0.58
N GLU A 75 -1.10 5.75 0.21
CA GLU A 75 -1.27 6.02 1.63
C GLU A 75 -2.27 7.14 1.89
N SER A 76 -2.12 8.28 1.20
CA SER A 76 -3.06 9.40 1.30
C SER A 76 -4.51 9.02 0.96
N LYS A 77 -4.70 8.16 -0.06
CA LYS A 77 -6.02 7.65 -0.41
C LYS A 77 -6.62 6.80 0.71
N VAL A 78 -5.82 5.92 1.32
CA VAL A 78 -6.24 5.09 2.45
C VAL A 78 -6.60 5.95 3.66
N GLU A 79 -5.83 7.00 3.93
CA GLU A 79 -6.15 7.95 5.01
C GLU A 79 -7.49 8.66 4.75
N CYS A 80 -7.72 9.12 3.52
CA CYS A 80 -8.99 9.70 3.13
C CYS A 80 -10.16 8.74 3.40
N ASP A 81 -10.04 7.48 2.97
CA ASP A 81 -11.06 6.45 3.18
C ASP A 81 -11.32 6.18 4.67
N ARG A 82 -10.28 6.17 5.51
CA ARG A 82 -10.42 6.04 6.97
C ARG A 82 -11.21 7.21 7.56
N THR A 83 -10.92 8.44 7.14
CA THR A 83 -11.68 9.62 7.63
C THR A 83 -13.14 9.57 7.22
N LEU A 84 -13.43 9.11 6.00
CA LEU A 84 -14.80 8.96 5.52
C LEU A 84 -15.55 7.86 6.27
N ALA A 85 -14.89 6.71 6.49
CA ALA A 85 -15.47 5.60 7.26
C ALA A 85 -15.85 6.03 8.68
N ILE A 86 -15.00 6.83 9.35
CA ILE A 86 -15.29 7.39 10.68
C ILE A 86 -16.53 8.30 10.63
N GLN A 87 -16.61 9.21 9.67
CA GLN A 87 -17.77 10.12 9.52
C GLN A 87 -19.07 9.33 9.29
N CYS A 88 -19.05 8.34 8.39
CA CYS A 88 -20.20 7.49 8.11
C CYS A 88 -20.61 6.68 9.35
N CYS A 89 -19.65 6.16 10.12
CA CYS A 89 -19.92 5.42 11.34
C CYS A 89 -20.60 6.30 12.40
N ILE A 90 -20.08 7.51 12.63
CA ILE A 90 -20.70 8.47 13.56
C ILE A 90 -22.13 8.80 13.12
N ALA A 91 -22.34 9.13 11.84
CA ALA A 91 -23.67 9.44 11.32
C ALA A 91 -24.65 8.27 11.49
N ARG A 92 -24.19 7.03 11.28
CA ARG A 92 -25.00 5.82 11.48
C ARG A 92 -25.43 5.65 12.94
N ILE A 93 -24.50 5.81 13.91
CA ILE A 93 -24.80 5.72 15.35
C ILE A 93 -25.79 6.82 15.75
N MET A 94 -25.53 8.07 15.36
CA MET A 94 -26.34 9.23 15.71
C MET A 94 -27.75 9.15 15.11
N LYS A 95 -27.88 8.69 13.86
CA LYS A 95 -29.19 8.50 13.23
C LYS A 95 -30.07 7.49 13.99
N ALA A 96 -29.46 6.46 14.59
CA ALA A 96 -30.16 5.44 15.36
C ALA A 96 -30.53 5.91 16.78
N GLN A 97 -29.61 6.59 17.48
CA GLN A 97 -29.81 6.93 18.90
C GLN A 97 -30.38 8.33 19.15
N LYS A 98 -30.33 9.21 18.15
CA LYS A 98 -30.81 10.61 18.16
C LYS A 98 -30.12 11.54 19.16
N ARG A 99 -29.72 11.06 20.33
CA ARG A 99 -29.02 11.81 21.38
C ARG A 99 -27.97 10.90 22.03
N THR A 100 -26.74 11.38 22.19
CA THR A 100 -25.63 10.55 22.71
C THR A 100 -24.56 11.44 23.37
N THR A 101 -23.95 10.97 24.46
CA THR A 101 -22.84 11.68 25.12
C THR A 101 -21.53 11.48 24.36
N ASN A 102 -20.58 12.41 24.49
CA ASN A 102 -19.29 12.32 23.80
C ASN A 102 -18.53 11.02 24.13
N GLN A 103 -18.50 10.63 25.41
CA GLN A 103 -17.82 9.40 25.84
C GLN A 103 -18.42 8.14 25.20
N ASP A 104 -19.75 8.05 25.19
CA ASP A 104 -20.47 6.90 24.64
C ASP A 104 -20.34 6.84 23.11
N LEU A 105 -20.41 7.99 22.43
CA LEU A 105 -20.21 8.07 20.98
C LEU A 105 -18.81 7.60 20.58
N VAL A 106 -17.77 8.08 21.27
CA VAL A 106 -16.38 7.67 21.00
C VAL A 106 -16.20 6.17 21.20
N LYS A 107 -16.73 5.61 22.29
CA LYS A 107 -16.66 4.18 22.60
C LYS A 107 -17.33 3.35 21.49
N LYS A 108 -18.55 3.72 21.09
CA LYS A 108 -19.30 3.01 20.04
C LYS A 108 -18.60 3.08 18.68
N VAL A 109 -18.01 4.21 18.33
CA VAL A 109 -17.25 4.35 17.07
C VAL A 109 -16.03 3.43 17.09
N GLN A 110 -15.30 3.36 18.21
CA GLN A 110 -14.15 2.47 18.34
C GLN A 110 -14.56 1.00 18.25
N GLU A 111 -15.62 0.59 18.95
CA GLU A 111 -16.16 -0.77 18.92
C GLU A 111 -16.66 -1.19 17.53
N GLN A 112 -17.28 -0.29 16.78
CA GLN A 112 -17.79 -0.62 15.45
C GLN A 112 -16.71 -0.67 14.37
N LEU A 113 -15.65 0.14 14.50
CA LEU A 113 -14.56 0.17 13.53
C LEU A 113 -13.44 -0.83 13.84
N SER A 114 -13.36 -1.36 15.07
CA SER A 114 -12.27 -2.26 15.51
C SER A 114 -12.11 -3.52 14.68
N THR A 115 -13.16 -3.96 13.97
CA THR A 115 -13.10 -5.11 13.04
C THR A 115 -12.26 -4.82 11.80
N THR A 116 -12.14 -3.54 11.41
CA THR A 116 -11.43 -3.11 10.20
C THR A 116 -10.13 -2.39 10.55
N PHE A 117 -10.17 -1.43 11.48
CA PHE A 117 -9.00 -0.68 11.93
C PHE A 117 -9.24 -0.05 13.31
N HIS A 118 -8.17 0.37 13.99
CA HIS A 118 -8.27 1.10 15.26
C HIS A 118 -8.20 2.62 15.02
N PRO A 119 -9.34 3.35 15.01
CA PRO A 119 -9.33 4.78 14.76
C PRO A 119 -8.69 5.56 15.93
N PRO A 120 -7.71 6.45 15.68
CA PRO A 120 -7.19 7.32 16.71
C PRO A 120 -8.24 8.35 17.15
N LEU A 121 -8.26 8.69 18.44
CA LEU A 121 -9.23 9.61 19.04
C LEU A 121 -9.27 10.98 18.35
N PHE A 122 -8.12 11.47 17.87
CA PHE A 122 -8.02 12.74 17.15
C PHE A 122 -8.87 12.75 15.87
N LEU A 123 -8.85 11.67 15.08
CA LEU A 123 -9.64 11.58 13.85
C LEU A 123 -11.14 11.49 14.14
N ILE A 124 -11.53 10.84 15.23
CA ILE A 124 -12.94 10.78 15.67
C ILE A 124 -13.43 12.19 16.00
N LYS A 125 -12.66 12.97 16.79
CA LYS A 125 -13.00 14.37 17.12
C LYS A 125 -13.12 15.23 15.87
N SER A 126 -12.14 15.15 14.95
CA SER A 126 -12.20 15.86 13.67
C SER A 126 -13.41 15.44 12.83
N GLY A 127 -13.80 14.17 12.87
CA GLY A 127 -15.00 13.66 12.21
C GLY A 127 -16.28 14.28 12.78
N ILE A 128 -16.40 14.34 14.11
CA ILE A 128 -17.52 15.01 14.80
C ILE A 128 -17.61 16.47 14.39
N ASP A 129 -16.50 17.21 14.43
CA ASP A 129 -16.48 18.62 14.04
C ASP A 129 -16.88 18.81 12.57
N SER A 130 -16.46 17.90 11.69
CA SER A 130 -16.90 17.93 10.29
C SER A 130 -18.39 17.66 10.12
N LEU A 131 -19.00 16.83 10.96
CA LEU A 131 -20.43 16.54 10.90
C LEU A 131 -21.28 17.66 11.50
N ILE A 132 -20.76 18.38 12.50
CA ILE A 132 -21.36 19.62 13.01
C ILE A 132 -21.37 20.68 11.90
N ARG A 133 -20.24 20.88 11.19
CA ARG A 133 -20.16 21.82 10.05
C ARG A 133 -21.12 21.48 8.91
N LYS A 134 -21.44 20.19 8.73
CA LYS A 134 -22.40 19.70 7.72
C LYS A 134 -23.85 19.74 8.22
N SER A 135 -24.10 20.22 9.44
CA SER A 135 -25.43 20.25 10.08
C SER A 135 -26.12 18.88 10.14
N ILE A 136 -25.35 17.79 10.27
CA ILE A 136 -25.89 16.43 10.47
C ILE A 136 -26.13 16.17 11.96
N ILE A 137 -25.29 16.76 12.81
CA ILE A 137 -25.40 16.72 14.27
C ILE A 137 -25.20 18.11 14.84
N GLN A 138 -25.78 18.36 16.00
CA GLN A 138 -25.57 19.58 16.78
C GLN A 138 -25.18 19.24 18.22
N ARG A 139 -24.58 20.21 18.92
CA ARG A 139 -24.41 20.13 20.38
C ARG A 139 -25.69 20.60 21.05
N ASP A 140 -26.01 19.99 22.19
CA ASP A 140 -27.09 20.48 23.04
C ASP A 140 -26.73 21.90 23.57
N PRO A 141 -27.67 22.86 23.55
CA PRO A 141 -27.41 24.22 24.00
C PRO A 141 -27.16 24.33 25.51
N ASN A 142 -27.62 23.37 26.29
CA ASN A 142 -27.46 23.33 27.75
C ASN A 142 -26.23 22.51 28.16
N ASP A 143 -25.87 21.47 27.39
CA ASP A 143 -24.74 20.60 27.69
C ASP A 143 -23.89 20.28 26.44
N MET A 144 -22.71 20.90 26.38
CA MET A 144 -21.76 20.68 25.29
C MET A 144 -21.22 19.25 25.19
N SER A 145 -21.40 18.42 26.21
CA SER A 145 -20.98 17.00 26.21
C SER A 145 -21.95 16.09 25.46
N ILE A 146 -23.14 16.59 25.10
CA ILE A 146 -24.20 15.85 24.43
C ILE A 146 -24.30 16.29 22.97
N TYR A 147 -24.46 15.30 22.09
CA TYR A 147 -24.75 15.50 20.67
C TYR A 147 -26.17 15.06 20.35
N GLU A 148 -26.80 15.78 19.43
CA GLU A 148 -28.13 15.51 18.90
C GLU A 148 -28.10 15.39 17.38
N TYR A 149 -28.86 14.43 16.85
CA TYR A 149 -29.00 14.21 15.41
C TYR A 149 -30.02 15.16 14.81
N ILE A 150 -29.66 15.82 13.71
CA ILE A 150 -30.57 16.68 12.95
C ILE A 150 -31.24 15.82 11.86
N PRO A 151 -32.58 15.70 11.85
CA PRO A 151 -33.34 14.96 10.84
C PRO A 151 -33.11 15.44 9.41
#